data_AF-A0A2M7RV42-F1
#
_entry.id   AF-A0A2M7RV42-F1
#
_cell.length_a   1.000
_cell.length_b   1.000
_cell.length_c   1.000
_cell.angle_alpha   90.00
_cell.angle_beta   90.00
_cell.angle_gamma   90.00
#
_symmetry.space_group_name_H-M   'P 1'
#
loop_
_entity.id
_entity.type
_entity.pdbx_description
1 polymer ?
#
loop_
_entity_poly.entity_id
_entity_poly.type
_entity_poly.pdbx_seq_one_letter_code
_entity_poly.pdbx_strand_id
1 'polypeptide(L)'
;MRKTILVILLTFTFLNIYSQNQSKEIETTFYIRGNPIKNVSFFVIDSLSATPLKYSNNKLILSKKYLTQPELKLLAIYKNHKVEFTIMPYKLFYLKIFFDNRIFKRKNTPFKFKYLFKKVYTISQGFEYVEIVTKSKKTYLFNKE
;
A
#
# COMPACT_ATOMS: atom_id res chain seq x y z
N MET A 1 40.06 -18.87 24.84
CA MET A 1 39.13 -17.78 25.23
C MET A 1 39.15 -16.58 24.27
N ARG A 2 40.29 -16.08 23.77
CA ARG A 2 40.31 -14.97 22.79
C ARG A 2 39.61 -15.28 21.45
N LYS A 3 39.72 -16.52 20.96
CA LYS A 3 39.09 -16.96 19.69
C LYS A 3 37.55 -17.03 19.76
N THR A 4 36.98 -17.37 20.92
CA THR A 4 35.52 -17.46 21.10
C THR A 4 34.84 -16.10 21.15
N ILE A 5 35.49 -15.07 21.73
CA ILE A 5 34.96 -13.70 21.78
C ILE A 5 34.90 -13.09 20.37
N LEU A 6 35.89 -13.36 19.53
CA LEU A 6 35.97 -12.85 18.15
C LEU A 6 34.85 -13.42 17.27
N VAL A 7 34.50 -14.69 17.46
CA VAL A 7 33.38 -15.34 16.75
C VAL A 7 32.04 -14.75 17.17
N ILE A 8 31.83 -14.50 18.47
CA ILE A 8 30.59 -13.87 18.98
C ILE A 8 30.44 -12.44 18.45
N LEU A 9 31.54 -11.68 18.36
CA LEU A 9 31.52 -10.31 17.84
C LEU A 9 31.19 -10.29 16.34
N LEU A 10 31.74 -11.24 15.57
CA LEU A 10 31.43 -11.40 14.14
C LEU A 10 29.98 -11.83 13.91
N THR A 11 29.43 -12.78 14.68
CA THR A 11 28.02 -13.16 14.52
C THR A 11 27.07 -12.02 14.88
N PHE A 12 27.41 -11.19 15.87
CA PHE A 12 26.62 -10.00 16.23
C PHE A 12 26.60 -8.92 15.15
N THR A 13 27.71 -8.68 14.44
CA THR A 13 27.74 -7.69 13.35
C THR A 13 27.00 -8.21 12.11
N PHE A 14 27.15 -9.50 11.76
CA PHE A 14 26.42 -10.09 10.64
C PHE A 14 24.90 -10.12 10.87
N LEU A 15 24.42 -10.46 12.07
CA LEU A 15 22.99 -10.42 12.40
C LEU A 15 22.41 -8.99 12.33
N ASN A 16 23.18 -8.00 12.77
CA ASN A 16 22.77 -6.59 12.66
C ASN A 16 22.70 -6.10 11.21
N ILE A 17 23.65 -6.50 10.35
CA ILE A 17 23.62 -6.15 8.92
C ILE A 17 22.42 -6.82 8.22
N TYR A 18 22.11 -8.07 8.56
CA TYR A 18 20.96 -8.78 7.98
C TYR A 18 19.61 -8.18 8.41
N SER A 19 19.52 -7.70 9.67
CA SER A 19 18.36 -6.95 10.14
C SER A 19 18.22 -5.58 9.45
N GLN A 20 19.34 -4.92 9.11
CA GLN A 20 19.32 -3.59 8.49
C GLN A 20 18.79 -3.54 7.05
N ASN A 21 18.75 -4.68 6.35
CA ASN A 21 18.27 -4.82 4.96
C ASN A 21 16.81 -5.27 4.83
N GLN A 22 16.06 -5.33 5.94
CA GLN A 22 14.69 -5.87 5.92
C GLN A 22 13.71 -4.94 5.20
N SER A 23 13.24 -5.37 4.02
CA SER A 23 12.01 -4.89 3.40
C SER A 23 10.81 -5.38 4.21
N LYS A 24 9.75 -4.55 4.31
CA LYS A 24 8.50 -4.97 4.93
C LYS A 24 7.54 -5.52 3.88
N GLU A 25 7.09 -6.74 4.07
CA GLU A 25 6.01 -7.34 3.29
C GLU A 25 4.67 -7.04 3.94
N ILE A 26 3.71 -6.57 3.14
CA ILE A 26 2.41 -6.12 3.64
C ILE A 26 1.31 -6.84 2.88
N GLU A 27 0.49 -7.61 3.60
CA GLU A 27 -0.67 -8.27 3.02
C GLU A 27 -1.58 -7.23 2.37
N THR A 28 -1.76 -7.36 1.06
CA THR A 28 -2.45 -6.39 0.23
C THR A 28 -3.47 -7.09 -0.64
N THR A 29 -4.73 -6.65 -0.57
CA THR A 29 -5.82 -7.21 -1.37
C THR A 29 -6.68 -6.12 -1.96
N PHE A 30 -7.03 -6.27 -3.23
CA PHE A 30 -7.89 -5.36 -3.96
C PHE A 30 -9.19 -6.06 -4.28
N TYR A 31 -10.31 -5.54 -3.80
CA TYR A 31 -11.64 -6.10 -4.01
C TYR A 31 -12.42 -5.27 -5.03
N ILE A 32 -13.03 -5.92 -6.01
CA ILE A 32 -14.01 -5.32 -6.91
C ILE A 32 -15.33 -6.04 -6.70
N ARG A 33 -16.37 -5.30 -6.28
CA ARG A 33 -17.71 -5.85 -6.04
C ARG A 33 -17.72 -7.04 -5.06
N GLY A 34 -16.77 -7.08 -4.14
CA GLY A 34 -16.62 -8.14 -3.12
C GLY A 34 -15.65 -9.27 -3.51
N ASN A 35 -15.19 -9.34 -4.76
CA ASN A 35 -14.27 -10.38 -5.21
C ASN A 35 -12.82 -9.89 -5.16
N PRO A 36 -11.88 -10.66 -4.59
CA PRO A 36 -10.47 -10.32 -4.60
C PRO A 36 -9.91 -10.40 -6.02
N ILE A 37 -9.11 -9.42 -6.38
CA ILE A 37 -8.53 -9.25 -7.70
C ILE A 37 -7.02 -9.45 -7.61
N LYS A 38 -6.53 -10.31 -8.50
CA LYS A 38 -5.10 -10.53 -8.74
C LYS A 38 -4.65 -9.62 -9.87
N ASN A 39 -3.34 -9.34 -9.95
CA ASN A 39 -2.71 -8.50 -10.98
C ASN A 39 -3.00 -6.99 -10.84
N VAL A 40 -2.91 -6.47 -9.63
CA VAL A 40 -2.92 -5.03 -9.38
C VAL A 40 -1.48 -4.53 -9.39
N SER A 41 -1.23 -3.47 -10.15
CA SER A 41 0.05 -2.78 -10.16
C SER A 41 0.03 -1.67 -9.13
N PHE A 42 1.07 -1.63 -8.28
CA PHE A 42 1.24 -0.61 -7.26
C PHE A 42 2.43 0.27 -7.61
N PHE A 43 2.30 1.57 -7.34
CA PHE A 43 3.35 2.56 -7.57
C PHE A 43 3.41 3.51 -6.38
N VAL A 44 4.62 3.96 -6.02
CA VAL A 44 4.82 5.18 -5.24
C VAL A 44 4.70 6.35 -6.19
N ILE A 45 3.92 7.35 -5.81
CA ILE A 45 3.79 8.58 -6.60
C ILE A 45 4.42 9.76 -5.88
N ASP A 46 5.13 10.56 -6.65
CA ASP A 46 5.64 11.86 -6.22
C ASP A 46 5.39 12.88 -7.34
N SER A 47 4.67 13.95 -7.01
CA SER A 47 4.26 15.07 -7.88
C SER A 47 3.72 14.66 -9.26
N LEU A 48 4.58 14.24 -10.19
CA LEU A 48 4.29 13.80 -11.55
C LEU A 48 4.81 12.40 -11.91
N SER A 49 5.66 11.81 -11.08
CA SER A 49 6.28 10.51 -11.30
C SER A 49 5.54 9.38 -10.57
N ALA A 50 5.59 8.19 -11.16
CA ALA A 50 5.12 6.95 -10.58
C ALA A 50 6.23 5.89 -10.68
N THR A 51 6.76 5.48 -9.53
CA THR A 51 7.80 4.46 -9.40
C THR A 51 7.15 3.14 -9.01
N PRO A 52 7.35 2.04 -9.77
CA PRO A 52 6.69 0.78 -9.49
C PRO A 52 7.13 0.21 -8.13
N LEU A 53 6.20 -0.52 -7.50
CA LEU A 53 6.48 -1.30 -6.30
C LEU A 53 6.37 -2.78 -6.62
N LYS A 54 7.26 -3.57 -6.02
CA LYS A 54 7.19 -5.03 -6.10
C LYS A 54 5.94 -5.52 -5.37
N TYR A 55 5.12 -6.28 -6.08
CA TYR A 55 3.92 -6.92 -5.57
C TYR A 55 3.91 -8.38 -6.00
N SER A 56 3.97 -9.29 -5.02
CA SER A 56 4.01 -10.74 -5.25
C SER A 56 3.27 -11.45 -4.15
N ASN A 57 2.61 -12.58 -4.46
CA ASN A 57 1.90 -13.40 -3.48
C ASN A 57 0.93 -12.62 -2.56
N ASN A 58 0.19 -11.66 -3.12
CA ASN A 58 -0.69 -10.74 -2.37
C ASN A 58 0.01 -9.91 -1.30
N LYS A 59 1.31 -9.66 -1.46
CA LYS A 59 2.12 -8.85 -0.56
C LYS A 59 2.76 -7.70 -1.33
N LEU A 60 2.53 -6.50 -0.84
CA LEU A 60 3.24 -5.31 -1.28
C LEU A 60 4.57 -5.25 -0.52
N ILE A 61 5.67 -5.10 -1.25
CA ILE A 61 7.01 -5.06 -0.68
C ILE A 61 7.45 -3.60 -0.61
N LEU A 62 7.58 -3.07 0.60
CA LEU A 62 8.12 -1.73 0.84
C LEU A 62 9.59 -1.82 1.25
N SER A 63 10.44 -1.13 0.50
CA SER A 63 11.85 -0.96 0.86
C SER A 63 12.00 -0.02 2.06
N LYS A 64 13.15 -0.10 2.74
CA LYS A 64 13.47 0.73 3.91
C LYS A 64 13.31 2.24 3.66
N LYS A 65 13.64 2.71 2.45
CA LYS A 65 13.47 4.12 2.04
C LYS A 65 12.02 4.61 2.19
N TYR A 66 11.05 3.75 1.89
CA TYR A 66 9.63 4.11 2.03
C TYR A 66 9.12 3.91 3.44
N LEU A 67 9.70 2.94 4.17
CA LEU A 67 9.36 2.75 5.57
C LEU A 67 9.75 3.94 6.42
N THR A 68 10.80 4.70 6.07
CA THR A 68 11.22 5.85 6.87
C THR A 68 10.30 7.06 6.78
N GLN A 69 9.38 7.08 5.82
CA GLN A 69 8.52 8.22 5.55
C GLN A 69 7.27 8.19 6.45
N PRO A 70 6.82 9.35 6.97
CA PRO A 70 5.61 9.41 7.81
C PRO A 70 4.36 9.03 6.99
N GLU A 71 4.33 9.48 5.74
CA GLU A 71 3.25 9.26 4.79
C GLU A 71 3.85 8.93 3.42
N LEU A 72 3.19 8.01 2.70
CA LEU A 72 3.56 7.59 1.36
C LEU A 72 2.33 7.61 0.47
N LYS A 73 2.38 8.36 -0.63
CA LYS A 73 1.30 8.35 -1.62
C LYS A 73 1.48 7.18 -2.57
N LEU A 74 0.44 6.37 -2.67
CA LEU A 74 0.38 5.20 -3.51
C LEU A 74 -0.65 5.36 -4.61
N LEU A 75 -0.35 4.72 -5.73
CA LEU A 75 -1.24 4.55 -6.86
C LEU A 75 -1.42 3.06 -7.11
N ALA A 76 -2.67 2.59 -7.07
CA ALA A 76 -3.01 1.24 -7.47
C ALA A 76 -3.79 1.27 -8.80
N ILE A 77 -3.36 0.44 -9.75
CA ILE A 77 -3.93 0.34 -11.09
C ILE A 77 -4.35 -1.10 -11.36
N TYR A 78 -5.61 -1.26 -11.77
CA TYR A 78 -6.15 -2.50 -12.31
C TYR A 78 -7.13 -2.19 -13.44
N LYS A 79 -6.80 -2.55 -14.68
CA LYS A 79 -7.60 -2.22 -15.87
C LYS A 79 -7.97 -0.73 -15.89
N ASN A 80 -9.27 -0.40 -15.78
CA ASN A 80 -9.78 0.97 -15.74
C ASN A 80 -9.95 1.52 -14.30
N HIS A 81 -9.56 0.77 -13.27
CA HIS A 81 -9.53 1.23 -11.89
C HIS A 81 -8.17 1.85 -11.62
N LYS A 82 -8.20 3.13 -11.25
CA LYS A 82 -7.01 3.92 -10.90
C LYS A 82 -7.33 4.65 -9.61
N VAL A 83 -6.66 4.26 -8.53
CA VAL A 83 -6.94 4.80 -7.19
C VAL A 83 -5.65 5.32 -6.59
N GLU A 84 -5.73 6.55 -6.09
CA GLU A 84 -4.65 7.27 -5.43
C GLU A 84 -5.03 7.45 -3.97
N PHE A 85 -4.09 7.18 -3.08
CA PHE A 85 -4.32 7.21 -1.64
C PHE A 85 -3.01 7.35 -0.86
N THR A 86 -3.12 7.73 0.40
CA THR A 86 -1.95 7.92 1.26
C THR A 86 -1.91 6.83 2.31
N ILE A 87 -0.77 6.17 2.46
CA ILE A 87 -0.53 5.21 3.55
C ILE A 87 0.41 5.78 4.59
N MET A 88 0.32 5.25 5.82
CA MET A 88 1.33 5.46 6.87
C MET A 88 2.18 4.19 7.02
N PRO A 89 3.34 4.07 6.33
CA PRO A 89 4.09 2.82 6.20
C PRO A 89 4.44 2.13 7.54
N TYR A 90 4.79 2.93 8.55
CA TYR A 90 5.11 2.45 9.89
C TYR A 90 3.91 1.81 10.61
N LYS A 91 2.71 2.37 10.45
CA LYS A 91 1.48 1.90 11.10
C LYS A 91 0.71 0.88 10.27
N LEU A 92 1.15 0.62 9.04
CA LEU A 92 0.47 -0.26 8.10
C LEU A 92 0.68 -1.73 8.50
N PHE A 93 -0.41 -2.42 8.85
CA PHE A 93 -0.41 -3.87 9.13
C PHE A 93 -0.84 -4.67 7.90
N TYR A 94 -1.90 -4.22 7.24
CA TYR A 94 -2.42 -4.77 6.00
C TYR A 94 -2.99 -3.64 5.15
N LEU A 95 -3.18 -3.88 3.86
CA LEU A 95 -3.78 -2.94 2.92
C LEU A 95 -4.95 -3.60 2.18
N LYS A 96 -6.17 -3.18 2.49
CA LYS A 96 -7.37 -3.65 1.78
C LYS A 96 -8.00 -2.51 1.01
N ILE A 97 -8.13 -2.65 -0.30
CA ILE A 97 -8.73 -1.64 -1.18
C ILE A 97 -10.05 -2.20 -1.71
N PHE A 98 -11.17 -1.60 -1.32
CA PHE A 98 -12.49 -2.02 -1.74
C PHE A 98 -13.06 -1.03 -2.75
N PHE A 99 -13.32 -1.50 -3.95
CA PHE A 99 -14.14 -0.79 -4.91
C PHE A 99 -15.59 -1.24 -4.79
N ASP A 100 -16.43 -0.36 -4.27
CA ASP A 100 -17.87 -0.58 -4.24
C ASP A 100 -18.62 0.58 -4.91
N ASN A 101 -19.38 0.22 -5.95
CA ASN A 101 -20.32 1.14 -6.59
C ASN A 101 -21.66 1.18 -5.86
N ARG A 102 -21.86 0.30 -4.86
CA ARG A 102 -23.06 0.19 -4.06
C ARG A 102 -22.89 1.01 -2.78
N ILE A 103 -22.89 2.33 -2.91
CA ILE A 103 -22.95 3.28 -1.78
C ILE A 103 -24.27 3.11 -0.95
N PHE A 104 -25.18 2.25 -1.38
CA PHE A 104 -26.57 2.13 -0.92
C PHE A 104 -26.89 1.12 0.20
N LYS A 105 -25.93 0.71 1.03
CA LYS A 105 -26.24 -0.16 2.18
C LYS A 105 -25.77 0.34 3.55
N ARG A 106 -25.32 1.59 3.68
CA ARG A 106 -25.07 2.20 5.00
C ARG A 106 -26.30 3.02 5.43
N LYS A 107 -26.95 2.55 6.49
CA LYS A 107 -28.27 3.00 6.97
C LYS A 107 -28.34 4.47 7.45
N ASN A 108 -27.20 5.14 7.67
CA ASN A 108 -27.16 6.41 8.43
C ASN A 108 -26.39 7.59 7.77
N THR A 109 -26.08 7.57 6.48
CA THR A 109 -25.46 8.75 5.83
C THR A 109 -26.52 9.60 5.11
N PRO A 110 -26.66 10.89 5.44
CA PRO A 110 -27.64 11.76 4.78
C PRO A 110 -27.38 11.81 3.28
N PHE A 111 -28.44 11.50 2.54
CA PHE A 111 -28.47 11.28 1.11
C PHE A 111 -28.01 12.55 0.36
N LYS A 112 -26.78 12.56 -0.14
CA LYS A 112 -26.32 13.58 -1.10
C LYS A 112 -26.28 12.93 -2.49
N PHE A 113 -27.28 13.24 -3.31
CA PHE A 113 -27.42 12.70 -4.69
C PHE A 113 -26.17 12.87 -5.56
N LYS A 114 -25.32 13.85 -5.24
CA LYS A 114 -24.02 14.12 -5.90
C LYS A 114 -23.02 12.96 -5.82
N TYR A 115 -23.23 11.97 -4.96
CA TYR A 115 -22.32 10.82 -4.78
C TYR A 115 -22.81 9.51 -5.40
N LEU A 116 -24.05 9.46 -5.94
CA LEU A 116 -24.65 8.23 -6.49
C LEU A 116 -23.87 7.60 -7.64
N PHE A 117 -23.12 8.40 -8.40
CA PHE A 117 -22.39 7.95 -9.58
C PHE A 117 -20.87 8.02 -9.41
N LYS A 118 -20.38 8.45 -8.24
CA LYS A 118 -18.94 8.56 -8.02
C LYS A 118 -18.38 7.17 -7.70
N LYS A 119 -17.41 6.76 -8.53
CA LYS A 119 -16.57 5.59 -8.30
C LYS A 119 -15.71 5.84 -7.07
N VAL A 120 -16.11 5.27 -5.93
CA VAL A 120 -15.48 5.44 -4.62
C VAL A 120 -14.74 4.15 -4.24
N TYR A 121 -13.61 4.32 -3.57
CA TYR A 121 -12.79 3.26 -3.00
C TYR A 121 -12.70 3.46 -1.50
N THR A 122 -12.82 2.38 -0.73
CA THR A 122 -12.54 2.35 0.71
C THR A 122 -11.21 1.66 0.93
N ILE A 123 -10.32 2.27 1.70
CA ILE A 123 -8.94 1.84 1.88
C ILE A 123 -8.72 1.63 3.37
N SER A 124 -8.50 0.39 3.76
CA SER A 124 -8.28 0.00 5.16
C SER A 124 -6.82 -0.37 5.34
N GLN A 125 -6.18 0.27 6.33
CA GLN A 125 -4.74 0.24 6.56
C GLN A 125 -4.37 -0.33 7.94
N GLY A 126 -5.02 -1.43 8.34
CA GLY A 126 -4.98 -1.90 9.71
C GLY A 126 -6.33 -1.70 10.41
N PHE A 127 -6.33 -1.76 11.74
CA PHE A 127 -7.56 -1.87 12.54
C PHE A 127 -8.38 -0.57 12.59
N GLU A 128 -7.72 0.59 12.66
CA GLU A 128 -8.39 1.85 12.99
C GLU A 128 -8.45 2.84 11.82
N TYR A 129 -7.60 2.68 10.79
CA TYR A 129 -7.51 3.64 9.70
C TYR A 129 -8.29 3.18 8.47
N VAL A 130 -9.30 3.97 8.11
CA VAL A 130 -10.11 3.79 6.89
C VAL A 130 -10.21 5.12 6.15
N GLU A 131 -9.72 5.14 4.92
CA GLU A 131 -9.79 6.29 4.01
C GLU A 131 -10.78 6.02 2.88
N ILE A 132 -11.55 7.03 2.49
CA ILE A 132 -12.49 6.95 1.36
C ILE A 132 -12.01 7.90 0.26
N VAL A 133 -11.64 7.35 -0.89
CA VAL A 133 -11.08 8.11 -2.01
C VAL A 133 -11.88 7.88 -3.29
N THR A 134 -11.80 8.82 -4.23
CA THR A 134 -12.42 8.66 -5.56
C THR A 134 -11.40 8.17 -6.59
N LYS A 135 -11.90 7.60 -7.69
CA LYS A 135 -11.05 7.27 -8.86
C LYS A 135 -10.19 8.46 -9.28
N SER A 136 -8.88 8.26 -9.37
CA SER A 136 -7.94 9.27 -9.88
C SER A 136 -8.04 9.38 -11.41
N LYS A 137 -8.06 10.63 -11.91
CA LYS A 137 -8.01 10.97 -13.34
C LYS A 137 -6.63 11.47 -13.76
N LYS A 138 -5.71 11.66 -12.82
CA LYS A 138 -4.39 12.26 -13.06
C LYS A 138 -3.52 11.33 -13.88
N THR A 139 -2.70 11.87 -14.78
CA THR A 139 -1.71 11.11 -15.56
C THR A 139 -0.34 11.23 -14.90
N TYR A 140 0.46 10.18 -14.95
CA TYR A 140 1.78 10.10 -14.33
C TYR A 140 2.81 9.63 -15.35
N LEU A 141 4.04 10.10 -15.20
CA LEU A 141 5.21 9.58 -15.90
C LEU A 141 5.70 8.33 -15.15
N PHE A 142 5.71 7.19 -15.84
CA PHE A 142 6.11 5.92 -15.23
C PHE A 142 7.62 5.75 -15.35
N ASN A 143 8.30 5.74 -14.21
CA ASN A 143 9.73 5.46 -14.15
C ASN A 143 9.94 3.96 -14.31
N LYS A 144 10.93 3.56 -15.10
CA LYS A 144 11.43 2.18 -15.10
C LYS A 144 12.34 2.02 -13.88
N GLU A 145 12.15 0.93 -13.13
CA GLU A 145 13.12 0.49 -12.11
C GLU A 145 14.46 0.15 -12.74
#